data_AF-A0AAW8AA45-F1
#
_entry.id   AF-A0AAW8AA45-F1
#
_cell.length_a   1.000
_cell.length_b   1.000
_cell.length_c   1.000
_cell.angle_alpha   90.00
_cell.angle_beta   90.00
_cell.angle_gamma   90.00
#
_symmetry.space_group_name_H-M   'P 1'
#
loop_
_entity.id
_entity.type
_entity.pdbx_description
1 polymer ?
#
loop_
_entity_poly.entity_id
_entity_poly.type
_entity_poly.pdbx_seq_one_letter_code
_entity_poly.pdbx_strand_id
1 'polypeptide(L)'
;MTKQELFLWGVQTIVLSNNTNVIRRDAEGKLAHIYSATGVFGIVQDAIYASERIPEELTVEDAIHQFCFYMLENLRGDTSCPVWFHRY
;
A
#
# COMPACT_ATOMS: atom_id res chain seq x y z
N MET A 1 -1.66 -9.35 18.22
CA MET A 1 -1.64 -8.20 17.30
C MET A 1 -3.07 -7.81 17.00
N THR A 2 -3.38 -6.52 17.00
CA THR A 2 -4.68 -5.96 16.60
C THR A 2 -4.87 -6.06 15.09
N LYS A 3 -6.10 -5.84 14.62
CA LYS A 3 -6.43 -5.74 13.19
C LYS A 3 -5.57 -4.68 12.48
N GLN A 4 -5.38 -3.55 13.17
CA GLN A 4 -4.56 -2.42 12.74
C GLN A 4 -3.08 -2.81 12.62
N GLU A 5 -2.52 -3.48 13.63
CA GLU A 5 -1.12 -3.92 13.64
C GLU A 5 -0.84 -4.95 12.54
N LEU A 6 -1.73 -5.93 12.36
CA LEU A 6 -1.60 -6.93 11.29
C LEU A 6 -1.67 -6.27 9.90
N PHE A 7 -2.57 -5.32 9.71
CA PHE A 7 -2.68 -4.56 8.47
C PHE A 7 -1.40 -3.77 8.17
N LEU A 8 -0.90 -2.97 9.12
CA LEU A 8 0.31 -2.16 8.93
C LEU A 8 1.54 -3.04 8.66
N TRP A 9 1.66 -4.15 9.38
CA TRP A 9 2.74 -5.12 9.16
C TRP A 9 2.68 -5.77 7.78
N GLY A 10 1.48 -6.15 7.33
CA GLY A 10 1.27 -6.73 6.00
C GLY A 10 1.56 -5.73 4.88
N VAL A 11 1.05 -4.50 5.01
CA VAL A 11 1.32 -3.41 4.06
C VAL A 11 2.83 -3.12 3.96
N GLN A 12 3.53 -2.98 5.08
CA GLN A 12 4.99 -2.80 5.08
C GLN A 12 5.69 -3.93 4.32
N THR A 13 5.30 -5.18 4.57
CA THR A 13 5.90 -6.36 3.95
C THR A 13 5.71 -6.35 2.43
N ILE A 14 4.50 -6.02 1.95
CA ILE A 14 4.22 -5.92 0.51
C ILE A 14 4.98 -4.76 -0.12
N VAL A 15 5.01 -3.57 0.51
CA VAL A 15 5.75 -2.40 0.00
C VAL A 15 7.24 -2.74 -0.18
N LEU A 16 7.87 -3.35 0.82
CA LEU A 16 9.29 -3.73 0.74
C LEU A 16 9.56 -4.78 -0.35
N SER A 17 8.72 -5.81 -0.45
CA SER A 17 8.83 -6.84 -1.48
C SER A 17 8.61 -6.28 -2.89
N ASN A 18 7.62 -5.41 -3.06
CA ASN A 18 7.32 -4.74 -4.32
C ASN A 18 8.48 -3.83 -4.75
N ASN A 19 8.95 -2.96 -3.87
CA ASN A 19 10.04 -2.03 -4.18
C ASN A 19 11.32 -2.77 -4.58
N THR A 20 11.64 -3.88 -3.90
CA THR A 20 12.77 -4.74 -4.28
C THR A 20 12.64 -5.26 -5.71
N ASN A 21 11.43 -5.67 -6.11
CA ASN A 21 11.16 -6.13 -7.47
C ASN A 21 11.21 -5.01 -8.51
N VAL A 22 10.71 -3.82 -8.19
CA VAL A 22 10.75 -2.63 -9.05
C VAL A 22 12.19 -2.19 -9.27
N ILE A 23 12.96 -2.00 -8.19
CA ILE A 23 14.37 -1.58 -8.25
C ILE A 23 15.19 -2.54 -9.12
N ARG A 24 14.98 -3.86 -8.96
CA ARG A 24 15.69 -4.87 -9.77
C ARG A 24 15.43 -4.73 -11.27
N ARG A 25 14.28 -4.17 -11.66
CA ARG A 25 13.86 -4.00 -13.07
C ARG A 25 14.07 -2.58 -13.60
N ASP A 26 14.46 -1.64 -12.74
CA ASP A 26 14.59 -0.22 -13.06
C ASP A 26 16.05 0.25 -13.07
N ALA A 27 16.86 -0.36 -13.93
CA ALA A 27 18.30 -0.07 -14.00
C ALA A 27 18.61 1.40 -14.36
N GLU A 28 17.67 2.08 -15.04
CA GLU A 28 17.80 3.47 -15.48
C GLU A 28 17.16 4.47 -14.49
N GLY A 29 16.51 4.00 -13.42
CA GLY A 29 15.88 4.86 -12.42
C GLY A 29 14.61 5.58 -12.89
N LYS A 30 13.95 5.09 -13.94
CA LYS A 30 12.73 5.69 -14.52
C LYS A 30 11.50 5.53 -13.63
N LEU A 31 11.52 4.56 -12.72
CA LEU A 31 10.48 4.25 -11.75
C LEU A 31 10.88 4.66 -10.33
N ALA A 32 11.92 5.49 -10.18
CA ALA A 32 12.43 5.92 -8.88
C ALA A 32 11.39 6.60 -7.99
N HIS A 33 10.37 7.24 -8.56
CA HIS A 33 9.27 7.83 -7.78
C HIS A 33 8.52 6.77 -6.95
N ILE A 34 8.39 5.54 -7.44
CA ILE A 34 7.69 4.43 -6.77
C ILE A 34 8.41 3.99 -5.49
N TYR A 35 9.75 3.94 -5.51
CA TYR A 35 10.55 3.46 -4.38
C TYR A 35 11.36 4.55 -3.67
N SER A 36 11.18 5.82 -4.07
CA SER A 36 11.77 6.97 -3.38
C SER A 36 11.25 7.07 -1.94
N ALA A 37 12.06 7.65 -1.05
CA ALA A 37 11.65 7.88 0.34
C ALA A 37 10.35 8.70 0.42
N THR A 38 10.20 9.72 -0.43
CA THR A 38 8.99 10.56 -0.49
C THR A 38 7.77 9.78 -0.96
N GLY A 39 7.90 9.00 -2.04
CA GLY A 39 6.81 8.16 -2.55
C GLY A 39 6.36 7.11 -1.54
N VAL A 40 7.32 6.43 -0.91
CA VAL A 40 7.05 5.44 0.16
C VAL A 40 6.42 6.10 1.38
N PHE A 41 6.87 7.30 1.77
CA PHE A 41 6.29 7.99 2.92
C PHE A 41 4.83 8.38 2.68
N GLY A 42 4.45 8.75 1.45
CA GLY A 42 3.04 8.95 1.09
C GLY A 42 2.18 7.71 1.35
N ILE A 43 2.66 6.54 0.90
CA ILE A 43 1.99 5.25 1.16
C ILE A 43 1.87 4.98 2.66
N VAL A 44 2.91 5.28 3.46
CA VAL A 44 2.88 5.11 4.92
C VAL A 44 1.81 6.01 5.56
N GLN A 45 1.70 7.27 5.13
CA GLN A 45 0.68 8.18 5.63
C GLN A 45 -0.73 7.68 5.33
N ASP A 46 -0.96 7.17 4.12
CA ASP A 46 -2.25 6.60 3.73
C ASP A 46 -2.53 5.30 4.47
N ALA A 47 -1.51 4.46 4.72
CA ALA A 47 -1.66 3.21 5.46
C ALA A 47 -2.05 3.47 6.92
N ILE A 48 -1.42 4.44 7.58
CA ILE A 48 -1.78 4.84 8.95
C ILE A 48 -3.24 5.31 8.98
N TYR A 49 -3.63 6.19 8.04
CA TYR A 49 -5.00 6.70 7.95
C TYR A 49 -6.04 5.59 7.73
N ALA A 50 -5.75 4.69 6.78
CA ALA A 50 -6.58 3.54 6.46
C ALA A 50 -6.69 2.58 7.66
N SER A 51 -5.60 2.37 8.39
CA SER A 51 -5.53 1.39 9.47
C SER A 51 -6.54 1.63 10.61
N GLU A 52 -6.91 2.89 10.84
CA GLU A 52 -7.92 3.30 11.83
C GLU A 52 -9.37 3.14 11.33
N ARG A 53 -9.56 2.84 10.04
CA ARG A 53 -10.84 2.88 9.31
C ARG A 53 -11.17 1.55 8.62
N ILE A 54 -10.43 0.49 8.92
CA ILE A 54 -10.70 -0.84 8.36
C ILE A 54 -12.10 -1.27 8.81
N PRO A 55 -13.05 -1.50 7.88
CA PRO A 55 -14.40 -1.93 8.22
C PRO A 55 -14.39 -3.22 9.05
N GLU A 56 -15.32 -3.39 9.98
CA GLU A 56 -15.34 -4.55 10.89
C GLU A 56 -15.46 -5.87 10.12
N GLU A 57 -16.28 -5.88 9.08
CA GLU A 57 -16.58 -7.00 8.20
C GLU A 57 -15.43 -7.38 7.26
N LEU A 58 -14.48 -6.46 7.01
CA LEU A 58 -13.38 -6.71 6.08
C LEU A 58 -12.31 -7.57 6.77
N THR A 59 -11.87 -8.67 6.16
CA THR A 59 -10.74 -9.41 6.74
C THR A 59 -9.46 -8.56 6.65
N VAL A 60 -8.47 -8.85 7.50
CA VAL A 60 -7.18 -8.15 7.43
C VAL A 60 -6.51 -8.38 6.07
N GLU A 61 -6.60 -9.60 5.55
CA GLU A 61 -6.07 -9.97 4.23
C GLU A 61 -6.71 -9.15 3.12
N ASP A 62 -8.04 -9.06 3.10
CA ASP A 62 -8.77 -8.26 2.11
C ASP A 62 -8.41 -6.78 2.21
N ALA A 63 -8.29 -6.25 3.43
CA ALA A 63 -7.89 -4.87 3.65
C ALA A 63 -6.49 -4.58 3.08
N ILE A 64 -5.52 -5.46 3.37
CA ILE A 64 -4.15 -5.36 2.84
C ILE A 64 -4.18 -5.43 1.31
N HIS A 65 -4.90 -6.39 0.74
CA HIS A 65 -4.99 -6.57 -0.70
C HIS A 65 -5.58 -5.33 -1.38
N GLN A 66 -6.76 -4.88 -0.92
CA GLN A 66 -7.41 -3.69 -1.47
C GLN A 66 -6.53 -2.44 -1.37
N PHE A 67 -5.88 -2.23 -0.22
CA PHE A 67 -5.01 -1.08 -0.02
C PHE A 67 -3.77 -1.16 -0.92
N CYS A 68 -3.02 -2.25 -0.92
CA CYS A 68 -1.77 -2.36 -1.68
C CYS A 68 -2.00 -2.35 -3.19
N PHE A 69 -3.00 -3.06 -3.70
CA PHE A 69 -3.29 -3.11 -5.14
C PHE A 69 -3.97 -1.84 -5.67
N TYR A 70 -4.42 -0.95 -4.78
CA TYR A 70 -4.74 0.41 -5.17
C TYR A 70 -3.52 1.33 -5.01
N MET A 71 -2.84 1.34 -3.87
CA MET A 71 -1.78 2.33 -3.58
C MET A 71 -0.51 2.14 -4.40
N LEU A 72 -0.13 0.90 -4.74
CA LEU A 72 1.08 0.61 -5.48
C LEU A 72 0.84 0.79 -6.98
N GLU A 73 1.35 1.89 -7.54
CA GLU A 73 1.15 2.29 -8.94
C GLU A 73 1.39 1.15 -9.94
N ASN A 74 2.46 0.38 -9.76
CA ASN A 74 2.82 -0.72 -10.67
C ASN A 74 1.94 -1.97 -10.54
N LEU A 75 1.11 -2.05 -9.49
CA LEU A 75 0.11 -3.11 -9.27
C LEU A 75 -1.32 -2.61 -9.48
N ARG A 76 -1.50 -1.29 -9.56
CA ARG A 76 -2.79 -0.63 -9.75
C ARG A 76 -3.32 -0.96 -11.13
N GLY A 77 -4.34 -1.83 -11.19
CA GLY A 77 -5.14 -2.05 -12.38
C GLY A 77 -6.18 -0.94 -12.57
N ASP A 78 -7.27 -1.23 -13.27
CA ASP A 78 -8.41 -0.32 -13.42
C ASP A 78 -9.33 -0.29 -12.18
N THR A 79 -8.73 -0.37 -10.99
CA THR A 79 -9.43 -0.40 -9.70
C THR A 79 -9.70 1.01 -9.19
N SER A 80 -10.98 1.30 -8.90
CA SER A 80 -11.37 2.51 -8.18
C SER A 80 -10.87 2.49 -6.73
N CYS A 81 -10.60 3.68 -6.17
CA CYS A 81 -10.26 3.82 -4.75
C CYS A 81 -11.35 3.22 -3.85
N PRO A 82 -11.04 2.23 -3.00
CA PRO A 82 -11.95 1.74 -1.97
C PRO A 82 -12.42 2.87 -1.05
N VAL A 83 -13.73 2.93 -0.83
CA VAL A 83 -14.40 4.03 -0.09
C VAL A 83 -13.85 4.18 1.33
N TRP A 84 -13.47 3.08 1.98
CA TRP A 84 -13.09 3.06 3.39
C TRP A 84 -11.75 3.75 3.70
N PHE A 85 -10.91 4.03 2.70
CA PHE A 85 -9.69 4.82 2.89
C PHE A 85 -9.58 6.03 1.97
N HIS A 86 -10.66 6.46 1.33
CA HIS A 86 -10.69 7.70 0.56
C HIS A 86 -10.40 8.91 1.47
N ARG A 87 -9.50 9.80 1.04
CA ARG A 87 -9.24 11.10 1.68
C ARG A 87 -10.07 12.20 1.01
N TYR A 88 -10.95 12.85 1.77
CA TYR A 88 -11.71 14.03 1.35
C TYR A 88 -10.94 15.32 1.61
#